data_AF-A0A9D7P1B3-F1
#
_entry.id   AF-A0A9D7P1B3-F1
#
_cell.length_a   1.000
_cell.length_b   1.000
_cell.length_c   1.000
_cell.angle_alpha   90.00
_cell.angle_beta   90.00
_cell.angle_gamma   90.00
#
_symmetry.space_group_name_H-M   'P 1'
#
loop_
_entity.id
_entity.type
_entity.pdbx_description
1 polymer ?
#
loop_
_entity_poly.entity_id
_entity_poly.type
_entity_poly.pdbx_seq_one_letter_code
_entity_poly.pdbx_strand_id
1 'polypeptide(L)'
;MRTPILPTNLLALALVLHSTHGFAQGTCADLIINAVTYAAFNDTAIEVVAQAAEGSFFSYPAFHLVDAGGDTITREQVTFFGIGSNPQTHSSVLQPGQLLPPPSFTGTLVLTHQGMNGTETCTYPLSESLCPAEACTPFRVYFFNTGSVVNASFNWQITDVNGATVSNGTWDISTTTVQMDEEEVCLPAGDYTLRAQQTNGPTGSYRYGVTRNDGVTNGPWSLFFQSQPNLLPFRYFGPCIAGLNAITEMTDAAPIISVVDRSITVTTADGSGIGAVELYDATGRITHNSRTSSPQTMLDASARAAGPYLLRVAAPNGRIFTQRILIL
;
A
#
# COMPACT_ATOMS: atom_id res chain seq x y z
N MET A 1 -2.10 -90.68 0.37
CA MET A 1 -3.35 -89.97 0.75
C MET A 1 -3.10 -89.24 2.06
N ARG A 2 -2.88 -87.93 2.00
CA ARG A 2 -2.74 -87.05 3.15
C ARG A 2 -3.76 -85.93 2.96
N THR A 3 -4.75 -85.87 3.83
CA THR A 3 -5.42 -84.62 4.20
C THR A 3 -4.82 -84.19 5.54
N PRO A 4 -4.46 -82.91 5.67
CA PRO A 4 -5.17 -82.12 6.67
C PRO A 4 -5.47 -80.65 6.28
N ILE A 5 -6.62 -80.19 6.77
CA ILE A 5 -6.90 -78.91 7.45
C ILE A 5 -6.70 -77.61 6.64
N LEU A 6 -7.83 -76.98 6.30
CA LEU A 6 -7.96 -75.57 5.94
C LEU A 6 -8.10 -74.73 7.22
N PRO A 7 -7.37 -73.62 7.40
CA PRO A 7 -7.75 -72.57 8.34
C PRO A 7 -8.52 -71.46 7.62
N THR A 8 -9.55 -70.98 8.32
CA THR A 8 -10.38 -69.82 8.02
C THR A 8 -9.52 -68.55 8.05
N ASN A 9 -9.28 -67.93 6.88
CA ASN A 9 -8.60 -66.64 6.81
C ASN A 9 -9.62 -65.51 6.98
N LEU A 10 -9.41 -64.69 8.01
CA LEU A 10 -10.05 -63.39 8.20
C LEU A 10 -9.72 -62.48 7.00
N LEU A 11 -10.76 -61.98 6.33
CA LEU A 11 -10.64 -60.77 5.52
C LEU A 11 -10.51 -59.57 6.46
N ALA A 12 -9.29 -59.02 6.59
CA ALA A 12 -9.10 -57.67 7.10
C ALA A 12 -9.20 -56.70 5.93
N LEU A 13 -10.31 -55.96 5.88
CA LEU A 13 -10.52 -54.86 4.95
C LEU A 13 -9.68 -53.66 5.44
N ALA A 14 -8.45 -53.51 4.91
CA ALA A 14 -7.63 -52.33 5.17
C ALA A 14 -8.20 -51.14 4.38
N LEU A 15 -8.99 -50.31 5.05
CA LEU A 15 -9.40 -49.00 4.56
C LEU A 15 -8.15 -48.11 4.56
N VAL A 16 -7.54 -47.91 3.39
CA VAL A 16 -6.48 -46.91 3.22
C VAL A 16 -7.14 -45.53 3.30
N LEU A 17 -7.25 -45.00 4.53
CA LEU A 17 -7.45 -43.57 4.72
C LEU A 17 -6.25 -42.88 4.10
N HIS A 18 -6.44 -42.28 2.92
CA HIS A 18 -5.54 -41.25 2.45
C HIS A 18 -5.69 -40.10 3.44
N SER A 19 -4.67 -39.89 4.26
CA SER A 19 -4.53 -38.72 5.11
C SER A 19 -4.49 -37.49 4.20
N THR A 20 -5.67 -36.91 3.96
CA THR A 20 -5.76 -35.49 3.64
C THR A 20 -5.06 -34.80 4.81
N HIS A 21 -3.87 -34.27 4.57
CA HIS A 21 -3.18 -33.41 5.52
C HIS A 21 -4.03 -32.15 5.59
N GLY A 22 -5.04 -32.17 6.45
CA GLY A 22 -5.83 -30.99 6.77
C GLY A 22 -4.88 -30.04 7.46
N PHE A 23 -4.53 -28.93 6.80
CA PHE A 23 -3.84 -27.85 7.48
C PHE A 23 -4.74 -27.38 8.61
N ALA A 24 -4.20 -27.38 9.84
CA ALA A 24 -4.90 -26.80 10.96
C ALA A 24 -4.96 -25.28 10.75
N GLN A 25 -6.04 -24.63 11.18
CA GLN A 25 -6.03 -23.16 11.24
C GLN A 25 -4.94 -22.73 12.22
N GLY A 26 -4.04 -21.86 11.76
CA GLY A 26 -2.94 -21.36 12.56
C GLY A 26 -3.43 -20.48 13.71
N THR A 27 -2.69 -20.49 14.81
CA THR A 27 -2.80 -19.54 15.91
C THR A 27 -1.82 -18.39 15.71
N CYS A 28 -1.94 -17.30 16.46
CA CYS A 28 -1.02 -16.15 16.34
C CYS A 28 0.47 -16.51 16.51
N ALA A 29 0.78 -17.58 17.26
CA ALA A 29 2.14 -18.07 17.45
C ALA A 29 2.69 -18.82 16.22
N ASP A 30 1.81 -19.29 15.33
CA ASP A 30 2.17 -20.03 14.13
C ASP A 30 2.48 -19.12 12.93
N LEU A 31 2.31 -17.80 13.07
CA LEU A 31 2.69 -16.84 12.05
C LEU A 31 4.12 -16.39 12.27
N ILE A 32 4.94 -16.53 11.23
CA ILE A 32 6.31 -16.05 11.18
C ILE A 32 6.31 -14.78 10.33
N ILE A 33 6.62 -13.65 10.95
CA ILE A 33 6.88 -12.38 10.24
C ILE A 33 8.37 -12.36 9.86
N ASN A 34 8.66 -12.47 8.57
CA ASN A 34 10.01 -12.44 8.05
C ASN A 34 10.53 -11.01 7.90
N ALA A 35 9.66 -10.09 7.46
CA ALA A 35 10.00 -8.68 7.27
C ALA A 35 8.76 -7.79 7.28
N VAL A 36 8.92 -6.55 7.74
CA VAL A 36 7.97 -5.45 7.54
C VAL A 36 8.75 -4.28 6.96
N THR A 37 8.48 -3.91 5.70
CA THR A 37 9.26 -2.87 5.01
C THR A 37 8.39 -1.99 4.13
N TYR A 38 8.91 -0.85 3.72
CA TYR A 38 8.31 -0.08 2.62
C TYR A 38 8.17 -0.92 1.34
N ALA A 39 7.07 -0.71 0.63
CA ALA A 39 6.85 -1.37 -0.65
C ALA A 39 7.81 -0.83 -1.72
N ALA A 40 8.43 -1.71 -2.51
CA ALA A 40 9.43 -1.27 -3.49
C ALA A 40 8.84 -0.45 -4.63
N PHE A 41 7.61 -0.77 -5.05
CA PHE A 41 6.99 -0.17 -6.24
C PHE A 41 5.80 0.76 -5.91
N ASN A 42 5.58 1.08 -4.63
CA ASN A 42 4.50 1.96 -4.20
C ASN A 42 4.93 2.81 -2.98
N ASP A 43 4.97 4.12 -3.15
CA ASP A 43 5.39 5.09 -2.14
C ASP A 43 4.38 5.33 -1.02
N THR A 44 3.22 4.68 -1.08
CA THR A 44 2.16 4.77 -0.07
C THR A 44 1.82 3.42 0.54
N ALA A 45 2.69 2.41 0.38
CA ALA A 45 2.43 1.07 0.87
C ALA A 45 3.57 0.51 1.74
N ILE A 46 3.18 -0.39 2.64
CA ILE A 46 4.05 -1.20 3.48
C ILE A 46 3.82 -2.66 3.11
N GLU A 47 4.90 -3.38 2.88
CA GLU A 47 4.94 -4.81 2.60
C GLU A 47 5.29 -5.60 3.84
N VAL A 48 4.52 -6.65 4.10
CA VAL A 48 4.78 -7.66 5.12
C VAL A 48 5.12 -8.96 4.40
N VAL A 49 6.31 -9.51 4.67
CA VAL A 49 6.65 -10.87 4.25
C VAL A 49 6.38 -11.80 5.42
N ALA A 50 5.47 -12.74 5.24
CA ALA A 50 5.07 -13.67 6.29
C ALA A 50 4.85 -15.08 5.74
N GLN A 51 4.96 -16.06 6.63
CA GLN A 51 4.63 -17.45 6.36
C GLN A 51 3.99 -18.10 7.60
N ALA A 52 3.24 -19.17 7.39
CA ALA A 52 2.75 -20.02 8.46
C ALA A 52 3.80 -21.06 8.83
N ALA A 53 3.82 -21.48 10.10
CA ALA A 53 4.56 -22.64 10.53
C ALA A 53 4.08 -23.91 9.79
N GLU A 54 4.94 -24.91 9.70
CA GLU A 54 4.61 -26.18 9.05
C GLU A 54 3.33 -26.79 9.65
N GLY A 55 2.41 -27.22 8.79
CA GLY A 55 1.12 -27.79 9.19
C GLY A 55 0.02 -26.77 9.54
N SER A 56 0.33 -25.47 9.55
CA SER A 56 -0.62 -24.39 9.82
C SER A 56 -1.01 -23.64 8.56
N PHE A 57 -2.18 -22.99 8.60
CA PHE A 57 -2.67 -22.14 7.52
C PHE A 57 -3.53 -21.01 8.07
N PHE A 58 -3.38 -19.80 7.54
CA PHE A 58 -4.24 -18.66 7.87
C PHE A 58 -5.16 -18.35 6.70
N SER A 59 -6.48 -18.49 6.91
CA SER A 59 -7.46 -18.27 5.85
C SER A 59 -7.86 -16.81 5.77
N TYR A 60 -7.93 -16.25 4.55
CA TYR A 60 -8.33 -14.86 4.29
C TYR A 60 -7.64 -13.81 5.17
N PRO A 61 -6.30 -13.80 5.20
CA PRO A 61 -5.53 -12.87 6.02
C PRO A 61 -5.61 -11.45 5.46
N ALA A 62 -5.59 -10.48 6.36
CA ALA A 62 -5.39 -9.07 6.05
C ALA A 62 -4.54 -8.42 7.14
N PHE A 63 -3.44 -7.78 6.71
CA PHE A 63 -2.56 -7.02 7.58
C PHE A 63 -2.96 -5.55 7.70
N HIS A 64 -2.73 -5.00 8.88
CA HIS A 64 -2.89 -3.60 9.22
C HIS A 64 -1.70 -3.12 10.05
N LEU A 65 -1.26 -1.89 9.82
CA LEU A 65 -0.30 -1.24 10.68
C LEU A 65 -1.02 -0.24 11.57
N VAL A 66 -0.79 -0.34 12.88
CA VAL A 66 -1.41 0.53 13.90
C VAL A 66 -0.31 1.27 14.64
N ASP A 67 -0.48 2.58 14.86
CA ASP A 67 0.51 3.37 15.60
C ASP A 67 0.39 3.20 17.12
N ALA A 68 1.23 3.94 17.87
CA ALA A 68 1.21 3.93 19.33
C ALA A 68 -0.06 4.56 19.94
N GLY A 69 -0.80 5.39 19.18
CA GLY A 69 -2.08 5.96 19.56
C GLY A 69 -3.27 5.01 19.38
N GLY A 70 -3.08 3.92 18.64
CA GLY A 70 -4.12 2.97 18.28
C GLY A 70 -4.78 3.26 16.92
N ASP A 71 -4.27 4.23 16.17
CA ASP A 71 -4.79 4.59 14.86
C ASP A 71 -4.26 3.66 13.77
N THR A 72 -5.15 3.23 12.87
CA THR A 72 -4.77 2.39 11.73
C THR A 72 -4.11 3.26 10.66
N ILE A 73 -2.81 3.05 10.45
CA ILE A 73 -1.98 3.76 9.48
C ILE A 73 -2.10 3.15 8.10
N THR A 74 -1.94 1.83 7.99
CA THR A 74 -2.08 1.11 6.72
C THR A 74 -3.08 -0.03 6.83
N ARG A 75 -3.68 -0.39 5.70
CA ARG A 75 -4.58 -1.54 5.59
C ARG A 75 -4.35 -2.28 4.28
N GLU A 76 -4.26 -3.58 4.37
CA GLU A 76 -4.30 -4.47 3.22
C GLU A 76 -5.71 -4.47 2.62
N GLN A 77 -5.79 -4.12 1.33
CA GLN A 77 -7.05 -4.05 0.59
C GLN A 77 -7.34 -5.35 -0.17
N VAL A 78 -6.32 -6.19 -0.37
CA VAL A 78 -6.43 -7.42 -1.15
C VAL A 78 -6.69 -8.58 -0.21
N THR A 79 -7.72 -9.37 -0.48
CA THR A 79 -8.00 -10.57 0.32
C THR A 79 -7.31 -11.76 -0.34
N PHE A 80 -6.17 -12.16 0.21
CA PHE A 80 -5.51 -13.41 -0.18
C PHE A 80 -6.35 -14.61 0.25
N PHE A 81 -6.21 -15.75 -0.44
CA PHE A 81 -6.89 -16.98 -0.02
C PHE A 81 -6.35 -17.50 1.31
N GLY A 82 -5.02 -17.43 1.50
CA GLY A 82 -4.41 -17.67 2.79
C GLY A 82 -2.89 -17.69 2.81
N ILE A 83 -2.32 -17.67 4.00
CA ILE A 83 -0.88 -17.80 4.25
C ILE A 83 -0.59 -19.27 4.59
N GLY A 84 0.26 -19.89 3.79
CA GLY A 84 0.79 -21.25 4.01
C GLY A 84 2.26 -21.23 4.41
N SER A 85 2.95 -22.36 4.26
CA SER A 85 4.32 -22.55 4.76
C SER A 85 5.42 -21.80 4.02
N ASN A 86 5.14 -21.26 2.83
CA ASN A 86 6.12 -20.50 2.04
C ASN A 86 5.97 -19.00 2.34
N PRO A 87 7.06 -18.22 2.30
CA PRO A 87 7.00 -16.76 2.39
C PRO A 87 6.06 -16.17 1.34
N GLN A 88 5.17 -15.29 1.79
CA GLN A 88 4.25 -14.54 0.94
C GLN A 88 4.34 -13.06 1.29
N THR A 89 4.31 -12.22 0.26
CA THR A 89 4.28 -10.77 0.45
C THR A 89 2.85 -10.27 0.42
N HIS A 90 2.51 -9.54 1.47
CA HIS A 90 1.25 -8.85 1.68
C HIS A 90 1.49 -7.34 1.59
N SER A 91 0.64 -6.62 0.86
CA SER A 91 0.81 -5.18 0.64
C SER A 91 -0.35 -4.41 1.28
N SER A 92 -0.02 -3.54 2.21
CA SER A 92 -0.96 -2.66 2.91
C SER A 92 -0.76 -1.22 2.46
N VAL A 93 -1.84 -0.54 2.11
CA VAL A 93 -1.80 0.86 1.64
C VAL A 93 -2.15 1.82 2.76
N LEU A 94 -1.53 3.00 2.74
CA LEU A 94 -1.78 4.09 3.67
C LEU A 94 -3.27 4.46 3.68
N GLN A 95 -3.82 4.64 4.88
CA GLN A 95 -5.18 5.12 5.05
C GLN A 95 -5.29 6.62 4.77
N PRO A 96 -6.42 7.09 4.22
CA PRO A 96 -6.64 8.52 4.02
C PRO A 96 -6.48 9.31 5.33
N GLY A 97 -5.72 10.41 5.27
CA GLY A 97 -5.47 11.29 6.42
C GLY A 97 -4.34 10.83 7.36
N GLN A 98 -3.77 9.65 7.13
CA GLN A 98 -2.64 9.15 7.91
C GLN A 98 -1.30 9.59 7.33
N LEU A 99 -0.28 9.65 8.20
CA LEU A 99 1.10 9.89 7.81
C LEU A 99 1.80 8.57 7.50
N LEU A 100 2.69 8.56 6.50
CA LEU A 100 3.59 7.42 6.32
C LEU A 100 4.45 7.27 7.59
N PRO A 101 4.58 6.04 8.11
CA PRO A 101 5.39 5.78 9.30
C PRO A 101 6.83 6.30 9.11
N PRO A 102 7.43 7.00 10.08
CA PRO A 102 8.85 7.33 9.97
C PRO A 102 9.71 6.06 9.82
N PRO A 103 10.92 6.15 9.22
CA PRO A 103 11.85 5.03 9.07
C PRO A 103 12.00 4.16 10.31
N SER A 104 12.15 4.78 11.48
CA SER A 104 12.04 4.10 12.77
C SER A 104 10.60 4.18 13.24
N PHE A 105 9.91 3.04 13.27
CA PHE A 105 8.50 2.99 13.64
C PHE A 105 8.31 2.20 14.94
N THR A 106 7.47 2.73 15.81
CA THR A 106 6.96 2.03 16.99
C THR A 106 5.45 1.95 16.89
N GLY A 107 4.93 0.73 16.89
CA GLY A 107 3.51 0.47 16.74
C GLY A 107 3.20 -1.02 16.81
N THR A 108 2.12 -1.43 16.18
CA THR A 108 1.65 -2.82 16.18
C THR A 108 1.28 -3.23 14.77
N LEU A 109 1.83 -4.36 14.31
CA LEU A 109 1.31 -5.08 13.17
C LEU A 109 0.13 -5.93 13.62
N VAL A 110 -1.00 -5.77 12.95
CA VAL A 110 -2.23 -6.52 13.24
C VAL A 110 -2.55 -7.41 12.05
N LEU A 111 -2.71 -8.71 12.30
CA LEU A 111 -3.26 -9.66 11.34
C LEU A 111 -4.72 -9.93 11.73
N THR A 112 -5.63 -9.80 10.79
CA THR A 112 -6.98 -10.37 10.89
C THR A 112 -7.09 -11.56 9.95
N HIS A 113 -7.69 -12.67 10.40
CA HIS A 113 -7.89 -13.85 9.58
C HIS A 113 -9.19 -14.57 9.95
N GLN A 114 -9.67 -15.47 9.09
CA GLN A 114 -10.80 -16.34 9.41
C GLN A 114 -10.29 -17.59 10.13
N GLY A 115 -10.63 -17.70 11.41
CA GLY A 115 -10.40 -18.89 12.23
C GLY A 115 -11.61 -19.83 12.23
N MET A 116 -11.57 -20.84 13.11
CA MET A 116 -12.64 -21.85 13.18
C MET A 116 -13.96 -21.28 13.70
N ASN A 117 -13.90 -20.25 14.56
CA ASN A 117 -15.05 -19.68 15.25
C ASN A 117 -15.44 -18.27 14.73
N GLY A 118 -14.87 -17.85 13.59
CA GLY A 118 -15.09 -16.54 13.00
C GLY A 118 -13.79 -15.77 12.80
N THR A 119 -13.89 -14.45 12.70
CA THR A 119 -12.72 -13.59 12.49
C THR A 119 -11.90 -13.48 13.78
N GLU A 120 -10.63 -13.81 13.67
CA GLU A 120 -9.64 -13.76 14.74
C GLU A 120 -8.61 -12.66 14.45
N THR A 121 -7.91 -12.22 15.49
CA THR A 121 -6.95 -11.11 15.40
C THR A 121 -5.69 -11.42 16.17
N CYS A 122 -4.56 -11.20 15.52
CA CYS A 122 -3.22 -11.35 16.09
C CYS A 122 -2.50 -10.01 16.07
N THR A 123 -1.76 -9.71 17.14
CA THR A 123 -1.04 -8.45 17.30
C THR A 123 0.43 -8.73 17.55
N TYR A 124 1.29 -8.07 16.79
CA TYR A 124 2.73 -8.19 16.87
C TYR A 124 3.32 -6.80 17.13
N PRO A 125 3.92 -6.54 18.30
CA PRO A 125 4.54 -5.25 18.58
C PRO A 125 5.74 -5.04 17.64
N LEU A 126 5.82 -3.86 17.04
CA LEU A 126 6.92 -3.45 16.18
C LEU A 126 7.71 -2.33 16.83
N SER A 127 9.02 -2.49 16.87
CA SER A 127 9.96 -1.47 17.33
C SER A 127 11.26 -1.60 16.54
N GLU A 128 11.17 -1.43 15.23
CA GLU A 128 12.27 -1.62 14.31
C GLU A 128 12.25 -0.61 13.16
N SER A 129 13.31 -0.61 12.37
CA SER A 129 13.38 0.18 11.15
C SER A 129 12.56 -0.51 10.06
N LEU A 130 11.61 0.21 9.46
CA LEU A 130 10.90 -0.26 8.27
C LEU A 130 11.74 -0.13 6.99
N CYS A 131 12.93 0.47 7.10
CA CYS A 131 13.87 0.60 6.00
C CYS A 131 14.87 -0.58 5.99
N PRO A 132 15.03 -1.27 4.85
CA PRO A 132 16.18 -2.15 4.59
C PRO A 132 17.52 -1.46 4.83
N ALA A 133 18.50 -2.18 5.38
CA ALA A 133 19.84 -1.66 5.69
C ALA A 133 20.80 -1.58 4.48
N GLU A 134 20.40 -2.12 3.32
CA GLU A 134 21.31 -2.38 2.20
C GLU A 134 21.41 -1.23 1.19
N ALA A 135 22.59 -1.05 0.60
CA ALA A 135 22.87 -0.01 -0.40
C ALA A 135 22.14 -0.22 -1.73
N CYS A 136 21.74 -1.46 -2.03
CA CYS A 136 20.85 -1.83 -3.11
C CYS A 136 19.94 -2.97 -2.62
N THR A 137 18.81 -3.17 -3.28
CA THR A 137 17.84 -4.20 -2.91
C THR A 137 17.82 -5.28 -3.97
N PRO A 138 17.79 -6.57 -3.59
CA PRO A 138 17.66 -7.66 -4.55
C PRO A 138 16.25 -7.63 -5.16
N PHE A 139 16.21 -7.77 -6.48
CA PHE A 139 15.01 -7.95 -7.28
C PHE A 139 15.21 -9.17 -8.17
N ARG A 140 14.12 -9.77 -8.60
CA ARG A 140 14.12 -10.76 -9.68
C ARG A 140 13.51 -10.14 -10.90
N VAL A 141 14.24 -10.14 -12.00
CA VAL A 141 13.67 -9.89 -13.32
C VAL A 141 13.27 -11.23 -13.90
N TYR A 142 12.05 -11.32 -14.38
CA TYR A 142 11.47 -12.60 -14.76
C TYR A 142 10.80 -12.54 -16.11
N PHE A 143 10.63 -13.73 -16.66
CA PHE A 143 9.88 -14.01 -17.84
C PHE A 143 9.06 -15.28 -17.65
N PHE A 144 7.81 -15.29 -18.13
CA PHE A 144 7.05 -16.53 -18.16
C PHE A 144 6.09 -16.62 -19.34
N ASN A 145 5.90 -17.84 -19.82
CA ASN A 145 5.00 -18.16 -20.91
C ASN A 145 3.60 -18.49 -20.38
N THR A 146 2.61 -17.86 -21.00
CA THR A 146 1.17 -18.06 -20.73
C THR A 146 0.45 -18.83 -21.83
N GLY A 147 1.16 -19.12 -22.94
CA GLY A 147 0.64 -19.89 -24.07
C GLY A 147 1.09 -21.34 -24.05
N SER A 148 1.12 -21.95 -25.24
CA SER A 148 1.62 -23.31 -25.42
C SER A 148 3.11 -23.41 -25.08
N VAL A 149 3.51 -24.57 -24.55
CA VAL A 149 4.89 -24.86 -24.14
C VAL A 149 5.82 -24.81 -25.36
N VAL A 150 6.90 -24.02 -25.27
CA VAL A 150 7.86 -23.80 -26.36
C VAL A 150 9.29 -23.63 -25.85
N ASN A 151 10.27 -23.73 -26.75
CA ASN A 151 11.64 -23.30 -26.51
C ASN A 151 11.81 -21.87 -27.05
N ALA A 152 12.26 -20.94 -26.22
CA ALA A 152 12.51 -19.57 -26.63
C ALA A 152 13.54 -18.89 -25.71
N SER A 153 14.23 -17.89 -26.26
CA SER A 153 15.28 -17.13 -25.56
C SER A 153 15.02 -15.64 -25.72
N PHE A 154 15.30 -14.87 -24.66
CA PHE A 154 15.01 -13.44 -24.60
C PHE A 154 16.18 -12.70 -23.95
N ASN A 155 16.75 -11.73 -24.65
CA ASN A 155 17.70 -10.81 -24.05
C ASN A 155 16.94 -9.75 -23.26
N TRP A 156 17.45 -9.43 -22.07
CA TRP A 156 16.91 -8.37 -21.25
C TRP A 156 18.00 -7.41 -20.78
N GLN A 157 17.58 -6.18 -20.50
CA GLN A 157 18.46 -5.10 -20.08
C GLN A 157 17.71 -4.13 -19.17
N ILE A 158 18.31 -3.72 -18.08
CA ILE A 158 17.82 -2.63 -17.23
C ILE A 158 18.69 -1.41 -17.47
N THR A 159 18.06 -0.28 -17.77
CA THR A 159 18.72 1.02 -17.86
C THR A 159 18.24 1.97 -16.78
N ASP A 160 19.13 2.80 -16.26
CA ASP A 160 18.77 3.91 -15.37
C ASP A 160 18.14 5.09 -16.14
N VAL A 161 17.77 6.15 -15.40
CA VAL A 161 17.21 7.40 -15.94
C VAL A 161 18.12 8.10 -16.96
N ASN A 162 19.44 7.87 -16.90
CA ASN A 162 20.41 8.44 -17.82
C ASN A 162 20.62 7.56 -19.07
N GLY A 163 19.93 6.42 -19.16
CA GLY A 163 20.08 5.44 -20.23
C GLY A 163 21.31 4.55 -20.07
N ALA A 164 22.01 4.61 -18.93
CA ALA A 164 23.14 3.72 -18.66
C ALA A 164 22.62 2.33 -18.30
N THR A 165 23.27 1.29 -18.84
CA THR A 165 22.94 -0.10 -18.49
C THR A 165 23.41 -0.42 -17.08
N VAL A 166 22.49 -0.80 -16.21
CA VAL A 166 22.79 -1.19 -14.83
C VAL A 166 22.81 -2.72 -14.66
N SER A 167 22.05 -3.44 -15.48
CA SER A 167 22.07 -4.90 -15.52
C SER A 167 21.59 -5.43 -16.88
N ASN A 168 22.00 -6.64 -17.26
CA ASN A 168 21.54 -7.32 -18.47
C ASN A 168 21.77 -8.84 -18.35
N GLY A 169 21.02 -9.61 -19.12
CA GLY A 169 21.10 -11.07 -19.12
C GLY A 169 20.24 -11.70 -20.23
N THR A 170 19.97 -12.99 -20.09
CA THR A 170 19.20 -13.77 -21.06
C THR A 170 18.30 -14.75 -20.32
N TRP A 171 16.99 -14.66 -20.59
CA TRP A 171 16.05 -15.66 -20.14
C TRP A 171 15.91 -16.78 -21.17
N ASP A 172 15.92 -18.03 -20.69
CA ASP A 172 15.74 -19.22 -21.51
C ASP A 172 14.60 -20.07 -20.96
N ILE A 173 13.59 -20.32 -21.80
CA ILE A 173 12.50 -21.26 -21.49
C ILE A 173 12.61 -22.50 -22.38
N SER A 174 12.27 -23.65 -21.80
CA SER A 174 12.35 -24.93 -22.51
C SER A 174 11.13 -25.80 -22.26
N THR A 175 10.77 -26.60 -23.27
CA THR A 175 9.76 -27.65 -23.19
C THR A 175 10.14 -28.77 -22.22
N THR A 176 11.42 -28.86 -21.84
CA THR A 176 11.95 -29.93 -20.97
C THR A 176 12.13 -29.54 -19.51
N THR A 177 12.22 -28.25 -19.18
CA THR A 177 12.48 -27.78 -17.81
C THR A 177 11.30 -27.00 -17.28
N VAL A 178 11.25 -25.71 -17.59
CA VAL A 178 10.28 -24.75 -17.07
C VAL A 178 9.95 -23.73 -18.15
N GLN A 179 8.71 -23.25 -18.11
CA GLN A 179 8.18 -22.20 -19.00
C GLN A 179 8.26 -20.81 -18.34
N MET A 180 9.16 -20.67 -17.39
CA MET A 180 9.45 -19.47 -16.62
C MET A 180 10.96 -19.45 -16.36
N ASP A 181 11.54 -18.27 -16.39
CA ASP A 181 12.93 -18.03 -16.01
C ASP A 181 13.02 -16.71 -15.25
N GLU A 182 13.98 -16.62 -14.33
CA GLU A 182 14.18 -15.46 -13.46
C GLU A 182 15.66 -15.27 -13.12
N GLU A 183 16.09 -14.02 -13.07
CA GLU A 183 17.46 -13.65 -12.70
C GLU A 183 17.43 -12.60 -11.59
N GLU A 184 18.32 -12.75 -10.61
CA GLU A 184 18.46 -11.80 -9.52
C GLU A 184 19.33 -10.59 -9.94
N VAL A 185 18.89 -9.39 -9.58
CA VAL A 185 19.58 -8.12 -9.83
C VAL A 185 19.54 -7.27 -8.56
N CYS A 186 20.62 -6.57 -8.24
CA CYS A 186 20.63 -5.61 -7.13
C CYS A 186 20.46 -4.19 -7.69
N LEU A 187 19.39 -3.51 -7.31
CA LEU A 187 19.09 -2.16 -7.79
C LEU A 187 19.05 -1.16 -6.62
N PRO A 188 19.75 -0.02 -6.69
CA PRO A 188 19.53 1.08 -5.77
C PRO A 188 18.19 1.78 -6.09
N ALA A 189 17.75 2.64 -5.18
CA ALA A 189 16.55 3.47 -5.40
C ALA A 189 16.68 4.31 -6.67
N GLY A 190 15.64 4.36 -7.49
CA GLY A 190 15.68 5.15 -8.72
C GLY A 190 14.62 4.81 -9.76
N ASP A 191 14.74 5.50 -10.89
CA ASP A 191 13.93 5.30 -12.08
C ASP A 191 14.67 4.42 -13.09
N TYR A 192 13.98 3.40 -13.59
CA TYR A 192 14.55 2.37 -14.45
C TYR A 192 13.62 2.02 -15.60
N THR A 193 14.20 1.39 -16.62
CA THR A 193 13.45 0.74 -17.70
C THR A 193 13.98 -0.67 -17.91
N LEU A 194 13.11 -1.67 -17.79
CA LEU A 194 13.38 -3.04 -18.20
C LEU A 194 13.02 -3.19 -19.67
N ARG A 195 14.03 -3.47 -20.50
CA ARG A 195 13.89 -3.81 -21.91
C ARG A 195 13.96 -5.31 -22.08
N ALA A 196 13.07 -5.87 -22.88
CA ALA A 196 13.10 -7.27 -23.29
C ALA A 196 13.01 -7.42 -24.81
N GLN A 197 13.75 -8.36 -25.37
CA GLN A 197 13.75 -8.67 -26.80
C GLN A 197 13.94 -10.17 -27.04
N GLN A 198 13.02 -10.77 -27.79
CA GLN A 198 13.14 -12.17 -28.18
C GLN A 198 14.30 -12.34 -29.15
N THR A 199 15.18 -13.27 -28.85
CA THR A 199 16.34 -13.60 -29.68
C THR A 199 16.14 -14.89 -30.45
N ASN A 200 15.35 -15.83 -29.90
CA ASN A 200 15.05 -17.10 -30.53
C ASN A 200 13.68 -17.65 -30.09
N GLY A 201 13.14 -18.59 -30.88
CA GLY A 201 11.92 -19.31 -30.58
C GLY A 201 10.68 -18.82 -31.33
N PRO A 202 9.55 -19.52 -31.19
CA PRO A 202 8.32 -19.18 -31.88
C PRO A 202 7.64 -17.95 -31.26
N THR A 203 6.70 -17.39 -31.99
CA THR A 203 5.74 -16.43 -31.43
C THR A 203 4.91 -17.11 -30.35
N GLY A 204 4.67 -16.41 -29.25
CA GLY A 204 3.88 -16.93 -28.14
C GLY A 204 3.24 -15.81 -27.33
N SER A 205 2.56 -16.21 -26.27
CA SER A 205 1.96 -15.28 -25.30
C SER A 205 2.83 -15.24 -24.06
N TYR A 206 3.66 -14.22 -23.96
CA TYR A 206 4.62 -14.12 -22.87
C TYR A 206 4.39 -12.88 -22.01
N ARG A 207 4.89 -12.95 -20.77
CA ARG A 207 4.89 -11.86 -19.81
C ARG A 207 6.28 -11.71 -19.24
N TYR A 208 6.64 -10.47 -18.93
CA TYR A 208 7.91 -10.13 -18.31
C TYR A 208 7.69 -9.04 -17.27
N GLY A 209 8.59 -8.96 -16.30
CA GLY A 209 8.47 -7.99 -15.24
C GLY A 209 9.64 -8.01 -14.28
N VAL A 210 9.48 -7.25 -13.21
CA VAL A 210 10.41 -7.20 -12.08
C VAL A 210 9.60 -7.36 -10.80
N THR A 211 10.11 -8.15 -9.87
CA THR A 211 9.53 -8.39 -8.54
C THR A 211 10.62 -8.29 -7.49
N ARG A 212 10.28 -7.88 -6.27
CA ARG A 212 11.23 -7.84 -5.16
C ARG A 212 11.33 -9.17 -4.42
N ASN A 213 10.24 -9.94 -4.41
CA ASN A 213 10.10 -11.14 -3.60
C ASN A 213 9.85 -12.36 -4.48
N ASP A 214 9.97 -13.54 -3.88
CA ASP A 214 9.69 -14.80 -4.56
C ASP A 214 8.21 -14.84 -5.00
N GLY A 215 7.99 -14.78 -6.30
CA GLY A 215 6.65 -14.78 -6.90
C GLY A 215 6.43 -13.67 -7.93
N VAL A 216 5.69 -14.03 -8.97
CA VAL A 216 5.50 -13.27 -10.22
C VAL A 216 4.44 -12.16 -10.13
N THR A 217 3.97 -11.83 -8.93
CA THR A 217 2.74 -11.06 -8.72
C THR A 217 2.95 -9.66 -8.12
N ASN A 218 4.11 -9.41 -7.52
CA ASN A 218 4.34 -8.23 -6.70
C ASN A 218 5.40 -7.32 -7.34
N GLY A 219 4.98 -6.66 -8.42
CA GLY A 219 5.78 -5.68 -9.12
C GLY A 219 5.22 -5.35 -10.51
N PRO A 220 5.81 -4.36 -11.21
CA PRO A 220 5.39 -3.98 -12.54
C PRO A 220 5.70 -5.10 -13.53
N TRP A 221 4.74 -5.34 -14.41
CA TRP A 221 4.84 -6.36 -15.46
C TRP A 221 4.10 -5.91 -16.71
N SER A 222 4.43 -6.52 -17.84
CA SER A 222 3.75 -6.28 -19.10
C SER A 222 3.66 -7.55 -19.94
N LEU A 223 2.77 -7.51 -20.93
CA LEU A 223 2.75 -8.48 -22.02
C LEU A 223 3.94 -8.23 -22.93
N PHE A 224 4.57 -9.30 -23.38
CA PHE A 224 5.61 -9.23 -24.39
C PHE A 224 4.97 -9.19 -25.78
N PHE A 225 5.26 -8.15 -26.53
CA PHE A 225 4.82 -7.97 -27.91
C PHE A 225 5.92 -8.38 -28.89
N GLN A 226 5.52 -9.14 -29.91
CA GLN A 226 6.42 -9.64 -30.92
C GLN A 226 6.90 -8.54 -31.88
N SER A 227 8.11 -8.70 -32.41
CA SER A 227 8.68 -7.85 -33.47
C SER A 227 8.88 -6.37 -33.11
N GLN A 228 8.87 -6.01 -31.83
CA GLN A 228 9.20 -4.68 -31.35
C GLN A 228 10.02 -4.72 -30.06
N PRO A 229 10.80 -3.67 -29.75
CA PRO A 229 11.38 -3.52 -28.43
C PRO A 229 10.27 -3.44 -27.37
N ASN A 230 10.34 -4.28 -26.33
CA ASN A 230 9.43 -4.21 -25.20
C ASN A 230 10.10 -3.41 -24.09
N LEU A 231 9.45 -2.34 -23.65
CA LEU A 231 9.96 -1.43 -22.63
C LEU A 231 8.97 -1.38 -21.47
N LEU A 232 9.45 -1.66 -20.27
CA LEU A 232 8.68 -1.57 -19.04
C LEU A 232 9.37 -0.54 -18.12
N PRO A 233 8.87 0.70 -18.06
CA PRO A 233 9.33 1.65 -17.08
C PRO A 233 8.90 1.22 -15.67
N PHE A 234 9.78 1.38 -14.70
CA PHE A 234 9.47 1.17 -13.30
C PHE A 234 10.26 2.11 -12.41
N ARG A 235 9.70 2.41 -11.24
CA ARG A 235 10.37 3.18 -10.19
C ARG A 235 10.54 2.28 -8.98
N TYR A 236 11.76 2.19 -8.48
CA TYR A 236 12.04 1.64 -7.16
C TYR A 236 12.12 2.81 -6.17
N PHE A 237 11.15 2.87 -5.26
CA PHE A 237 11.17 3.84 -4.17
C PHE A 237 12.19 3.38 -3.14
N GLY A 238 13.15 4.25 -2.83
CA GLY A 238 14.19 3.91 -1.88
C GLY A 238 13.63 3.49 -0.51
N PRO A 239 14.43 2.73 0.26
CA PRO A 239 13.99 2.08 1.48
C PRO A 239 13.45 3.04 2.55
N CYS A 240 13.75 4.34 2.44
CA CYS A 240 13.16 5.39 3.24
C CYS A 240 12.69 6.55 2.34
N ILE A 241 11.39 6.78 2.28
CA ILE A 241 10.86 8.02 1.71
C ILE A 241 10.92 9.08 2.81
N ALA A 242 11.88 10.01 2.69
CA ALA A 242 11.85 11.25 3.46
C ALA A 242 10.81 12.17 2.82
N GLY A 243 9.53 11.90 3.07
CA GLY A 243 8.45 12.63 2.44
C GLY A 243 7.18 12.59 3.25
N LEU A 244 6.71 13.77 3.64
CA LEU A 244 5.34 13.96 4.11
C LEU A 244 4.43 13.83 2.88
N ASN A 245 3.81 12.68 2.66
CA ASN A 245 2.59 12.58 1.83
C ASN A 245 1.37 13.14 2.58
N ALA A 246 1.61 14.24 3.29
CA ALA A 246 0.66 14.89 4.15
C ALA A 246 0.58 16.34 3.73
N ILE A 247 -0.63 16.77 3.39
CA ILE A 247 -0.95 18.17 3.53
C ILE A 247 -0.83 18.43 5.02
N THR A 248 0.13 19.28 5.43
CA THR A 248 0.27 19.67 6.84
C THR A 248 -1.10 20.08 7.35
N GLU A 249 -1.63 19.33 8.31
CA GLU A 249 -2.89 19.71 8.93
C GLU A 249 -2.66 21.08 9.59
N MET A 250 -3.39 22.07 9.10
CA MET A 250 -3.17 23.46 9.48
C MET A 250 -3.71 23.66 10.90
N THR A 251 -2.85 23.54 11.91
CA THR A 251 -3.17 23.70 13.34
C THR A 251 -3.44 25.13 13.77
N ASP A 252 -3.42 26.08 12.84
CA ASP A 252 -3.70 27.47 13.15
C ASP A 252 -5.19 27.68 13.46
N ALA A 253 -5.47 28.14 14.67
CA ALA A 253 -6.81 28.39 15.18
C ALA A 253 -7.65 29.27 14.24
N ALA A 254 -8.87 28.80 13.92
CA ALA A 254 -9.85 29.59 13.20
C ALA A 254 -10.22 30.87 13.99
N PRO A 255 -10.55 31.98 13.32
CA PRO A 255 -11.04 33.16 14.00
C PRO A 255 -12.36 32.84 14.72
N ILE A 256 -12.51 33.36 15.92
CA ILE A 256 -13.74 33.32 16.70
C ILE A 256 -14.68 34.38 16.13
N ILE A 257 -15.86 33.93 15.69
CA ILE A 257 -16.89 34.81 15.13
C ILE A 257 -18.10 34.79 16.08
N SER A 258 -18.51 35.97 16.51
CA SER A 258 -19.67 36.18 17.38
C SER A 258 -20.66 37.13 16.72
N VAL A 259 -21.95 36.84 16.82
CA VAL A 259 -23.03 37.70 16.32
C VAL A 259 -23.96 38.01 17.49
N VAL A 260 -23.96 39.27 17.92
CA VAL A 260 -24.77 39.76 19.04
C VAL A 260 -25.40 41.09 18.64
N ASP A 261 -26.71 41.24 18.80
CA ASP A 261 -27.44 42.48 18.51
C ASP A 261 -27.14 43.10 17.14
N ARG A 262 -27.07 42.25 16.10
CA ARG A 262 -26.67 42.61 14.72
C ARG A 262 -25.27 43.20 14.58
N SER A 263 -24.41 43.01 15.57
CA SER A 263 -22.98 43.27 15.49
C SER A 263 -22.23 41.96 15.30
N ILE A 264 -21.38 41.91 14.28
CA ILE A 264 -20.53 40.74 13.99
C ILE A 264 -19.12 41.07 14.48
N THR A 265 -18.64 40.35 15.48
CA THR A 265 -17.26 40.45 15.96
C THR A 265 -16.45 39.30 15.41
N VAL A 266 -15.29 39.61 14.84
CA VAL A 266 -14.28 38.65 14.39
C VAL A 266 -13.03 38.86 15.23
N THR A 267 -12.53 37.80 15.86
CA THR A 267 -11.32 37.84 16.69
C THR A 267 -10.42 36.67 16.34
N THR A 268 -9.14 36.92 16.10
CA THR A 268 -8.14 35.85 15.95
C THR A 268 -7.73 35.32 17.33
N ALA A 269 -7.63 34.00 17.47
CA ALA A 269 -7.25 33.37 18.74
C ALA A 269 -5.75 33.49 19.04
N ASP A 270 -4.93 33.71 18.01
CA ASP A 270 -3.47 33.82 18.07
C ASP A 270 -2.95 35.27 18.18
N GLY A 271 -3.85 36.26 18.20
CA GLY A 271 -3.49 37.68 18.23
C GLY A 271 -2.93 38.23 16.92
N SER A 272 -2.97 37.45 15.83
CA SER A 272 -2.55 37.90 14.50
C SER A 272 -3.58 38.85 13.86
N GLY A 273 -3.15 39.68 12.91
CA GLY A 273 -4.08 40.57 12.20
C GLY A 273 -5.07 39.80 11.32
N ILE A 274 -6.35 40.21 11.32
CA ILE A 274 -7.45 39.51 10.64
C ILE A 274 -7.33 39.53 9.10
N GLY A 275 -6.74 40.56 8.51
CA GLY A 275 -6.67 40.73 7.06
C GLY A 275 -7.99 41.25 6.47
N ALA A 276 -8.48 40.65 5.37
CA ALA A 276 -9.73 41.06 4.74
C ALA A 276 -10.95 40.36 5.38
N VAL A 277 -12.05 41.07 5.50
CA VAL A 277 -13.35 40.55 5.96
C VAL A 277 -14.42 40.94 4.96
N GLU A 278 -15.08 39.94 4.41
CA GLU A 278 -16.12 40.06 3.40
C GLU A 278 -17.41 39.38 3.89
N LEU A 279 -18.56 40.02 3.69
CA LEU A 279 -19.86 39.47 4.04
C LEU A 279 -20.69 39.29 2.78
N TYR A 280 -21.17 38.09 2.52
CA TYR A 280 -22.00 37.74 1.37
C TYR A 280 -23.44 37.48 1.82
N ASP A 281 -24.42 38.01 1.08
CA ASP A 281 -25.83 37.63 1.28
C ASP A 281 -26.14 36.24 0.69
N ALA A 282 -27.38 35.79 0.88
CA ALA A 282 -27.86 34.51 0.39
C ALA A 282 -27.84 34.36 -1.15
N THR A 283 -27.70 35.47 -1.89
CA THR A 283 -27.57 35.46 -3.36
C THR A 283 -26.12 35.40 -3.84
N GLY A 284 -25.16 35.39 -2.91
CA GLY A 284 -23.73 35.41 -3.23
C GLY A 284 -23.18 36.80 -3.53
N ARG A 285 -23.94 37.87 -3.28
CA ARG A 285 -23.46 39.25 -3.46
C ARG A 285 -22.69 39.71 -2.22
N ILE A 286 -21.53 40.34 -2.44
CA ILE A 286 -20.79 41.01 -1.36
C ILE A 286 -21.58 42.21 -0.88
N THR A 287 -21.92 42.18 0.40
CA THR A 287 -22.66 43.22 1.11
C THR A 287 -21.72 44.07 1.96
N HIS A 288 -20.65 43.50 2.52
CA HIS A 288 -19.58 44.19 3.25
C HIS A 288 -18.20 43.77 2.76
N ASN A 289 -17.24 44.69 2.75
CA ASN A 289 -15.83 44.39 2.53
C ASN A 289 -14.98 45.39 3.34
N SER A 290 -14.05 44.88 4.15
CA SER A 290 -13.09 45.68 4.90
C SER A 290 -11.75 44.97 5.01
N ARG A 291 -10.68 45.71 5.30
CA ARG A 291 -9.37 45.16 5.66
C ARG A 291 -8.90 45.74 6.98
N THR A 292 -8.29 44.92 7.81
CA THR A 292 -7.73 45.31 9.09
C THR A 292 -6.48 44.49 9.42
N SER A 293 -5.49 45.13 10.05
CA SER A 293 -4.35 44.45 10.66
C SER A 293 -4.54 44.21 12.16
N SER A 294 -5.67 44.64 12.71
CA SER A 294 -6.05 44.39 14.10
C SER A 294 -6.43 42.92 14.30
N PRO A 295 -6.13 42.32 15.46
CA PRO A 295 -6.59 40.98 15.81
C PRO A 295 -8.08 40.90 16.11
N GLN A 296 -8.76 42.05 16.19
CA GLN A 296 -10.19 42.14 16.37
C GLN A 296 -10.80 43.19 15.44
N THR A 297 -11.96 42.88 14.86
CA THR A 297 -12.78 43.83 14.13
C THR A 297 -14.27 43.59 14.40
N MET A 298 -15.05 44.65 14.25
CA MET A 298 -16.49 44.64 14.46
C MET A 298 -17.17 45.22 13.24
N LEU A 299 -18.16 44.50 12.72
CA LEU A 299 -18.99 44.91 11.59
C LEU A 299 -20.39 45.19 12.11
N ASP A 300 -20.88 46.40 11.87
CA ASP A 300 -22.28 46.74 12.11
C ASP A 300 -23.15 46.17 10.99
N ALA A 301 -24.10 45.32 11.35
CA ALA A 301 -25.07 44.72 10.45
C ALA A 301 -26.51 45.19 10.71
N SER A 302 -26.69 46.27 11.49
CA SER A 302 -28.00 46.86 11.83
C SER A 302 -28.85 47.17 10.58
N ALA A 303 -28.23 47.70 9.54
CA ALA A 303 -28.85 48.06 8.25
C ALA A 303 -29.06 46.87 7.29
N ARG A 304 -28.69 45.65 7.69
CA ARG A 304 -28.83 44.44 6.85
C ARG A 304 -30.20 43.78 7.05
N ALA A 305 -30.71 43.14 6.01
CA ALA A 305 -31.90 42.32 6.11
C ALA A 305 -31.63 41.10 7.01
N ALA A 306 -32.62 40.70 7.80
CA ALA A 306 -32.54 39.46 8.58
C ALA A 306 -32.44 38.26 7.63
N GLY A 307 -31.59 37.29 7.96
CA GLY A 307 -31.37 36.11 7.13
C GLY A 307 -29.95 35.54 7.21
N PRO A 308 -29.67 34.49 6.41
CA PRO A 308 -28.36 33.85 6.38
C PRO A 308 -27.36 34.68 5.55
N TYR A 309 -26.14 34.77 6.06
CA TYR A 309 -25.01 35.37 5.38
C TYR A 309 -23.80 34.43 5.45
N LEU A 310 -22.86 34.60 4.53
CA LEU A 310 -21.55 33.97 4.58
C LEU A 310 -20.51 35.03 4.91
N LEU A 311 -19.82 34.86 6.03
CA LEU A 311 -18.66 35.67 6.38
C LEU A 311 -17.41 34.98 5.86
N ARG A 312 -16.57 35.71 5.13
CA ARG A 312 -15.27 35.26 4.65
C ARG A 312 -14.18 36.15 5.23
N VAL A 313 -13.16 35.54 5.83
CA VAL A 313 -11.99 36.22 6.40
C VAL A 313 -10.76 35.75 5.66
N ALA A 314 -10.03 36.66 5.00
CA ALA A 314 -8.78 36.36 4.32
C ALA A 314 -7.60 36.97 5.09
N ALA A 315 -6.88 36.14 5.85
CA ALA A 315 -5.75 36.55 6.66
C ALA A 315 -4.58 37.10 5.81
N PRO A 316 -3.69 37.94 6.38
CA PRO A 316 -2.56 38.53 5.65
C PRO A 316 -1.60 37.52 5.02
N ASN A 317 -1.53 36.31 5.57
CA ASN A 317 -0.77 35.18 5.04
C ASN A 317 -1.46 34.46 3.86
N GLY A 318 -2.59 34.99 3.36
CA GLY A 318 -3.33 34.42 2.24
C GLY A 318 -4.36 33.34 2.62
N ARG A 319 -4.49 33.00 3.91
CA ARG A 319 -5.46 31.99 4.38
C ARG A 319 -6.88 32.53 4.34
N ILE A 320 -7.84 31.66 4.03
CA ILE A 320 -9.26 32.03 3.91
C ILE A 320 -10.08 31.17 4.86
N PHE A 321 -10.87 31.82 5.71
CA PHE A 321 -11.88 31.20 6.57
C PHE A 321 -13.26 31.62 6.09
N THR A 322 -14.22 30.70 6.17
CA THR A 322 -15.61 31.00 5.85
C THR A 322 -16.53 30.44 6.92
N GLN A 323 -17.53 31.22 7.31
CA GLN A 323 -18.55 30.79 8.27
C GLN A 323 -19.92 31.32 7.85
N ARG A 324 -20.90 30.42 7.85
CA ARG A 324 -22.30 30.82 7.74
C ARG A 324 -22.75 31.42 9.06
N ILE A 325 -23.31 32.61 9.01
CA ILE A 325 -23.89 33.31 10.15
C ILE A 325 -25.35 33.64 9.88
N LEU A 326 -26.12 33.84 10.96
CA LEU A 326 -27.50 34.26 10.89
C LEU A 326 -27.62 35.64 11.54
N ILE A 327 -28.17 36.60 10.80
CA ILE A 327 -28.51 37.92 11.32
C ILE A 327 -30.02 37.91 11.58
N LEU A 328 -30.41 38.17 12.84
CA LEU A 328 -31.80 38.24 13.28
C LEU A 328 -32.30 39.69 13.22
#